data_AF-A0A1E3BFF0-F1
#
_entry.id   AF-A0A1E3BFF0-F1
#
_cell.length_a   1.000
_cell.length_b   1.000
_cell.length_c   1.000
_cell.angle_alpha   90.00
_cell.angle_beta   90.00
_cell.angle_gamma   90.00
#
_symmetry.space_group_name_H-M   'P 1'
#
loop_
_entity.id
_entity.type
_entity.pdbx_description
1 polymer ?
#
loop_
_entity_poly.entity_id
_entity_poly.type
_entity_poly.pdbx_seq_one_letter_code
_entity_poly.pdbx_strand_id
1 'polypeptide(L)'
;MHLQMRPDDISWEQAEETSDNWLPQVLELDILRPIADFILEHNRGNATEFAILKKSSYNISLRMKYRKDATVIRFSQPGAVFFPEEKVENEVAVMRFLVDQTSISVPFVLQSGTTLESADDCRRKFVARQLFRKLARDKRLTNPSLENGPFKIWCDDLRPANVLLNESMQIVGVVDLEFTYAAPAEFSYAPPWLLLIEKPEYWEKGIEDWTRVFDYCLKTFLRVMKDCEDTAIRQGRLREDQRLSGPMQESWESGDF
;
A
#
# COMPACT_ATOMS: atom_id res chain seq x y z
N MET A 1 -14.61 -25.10 -28.56
CA MET A 1 -13.33 -24.41 -28.34
C MET A 1 -13.18 -24.27 -26.84
N HIS A 2 -12.36 -25.09 -26.18
CA HIS A 2 -12.01 -24.85 -24.78
C HIS A 2 -10.94 -23.76 -24.78
N LEU A 3 -11.27 -22.57 -24.27
CA LEU A 3 -10.27 -21.55 -23.98
C LEU A 3 -9.37 -22.12 -22.86
N GLN A 4 -8.14 -22.45 -23.20
CA GLN A 4 -7.13 -22.81 -22.22
C GLN A 4 -6.82 -21.56 -21.40
N MET A 5 -7.19 -21.58 -20.11
CA MET A 5 -6.88 -20.49 -19.19
C MET A 5 -5.37 -20.30 -19.11
N ARG A 6 -4.92 -19.03 -19.04
CA ARG A 6 -3.49 -18.75 -18.94
C ARG A 6 -2.99 -19.19 -17.57
N PRO A 7 -1.71 -19.55 -17.43
CA PRO A 7 -1.14 -19.93 -16.12
C PRO A 7 -1.37 -18.90 -15.01
N ASP A 8 -1.39 -17.60 -15.36
CA ASP A 8 -1.71 -16.53 -14.43
C ASP A 8 -3.16 -16.60 -13.96
N ASP A 9 -4.11 -16.83 -14.88
CA ASP A 9 -5.53 -16.95 -14.55
C ASP A 9 -5.79 -18.13 -13.59
N ILE A 10 -5.12 -19.26 -13.81
CA ILE A 10 -5.18 -20.44 -12.91
C ILE A 10 -4.61 -20.09 -11.52
N SER A 11 -3.48 -19.37 -11.49
CA SER A 11 -2.86 -18.97 -10.22
C SER A 11 -3.74 -17.99 -9.44
N TRP A 12 -4.44 -17.09 -10.15
CA TRP A 12 -5.43 -16.19 -9.57
C TRP A 12 -6.63 -16.93 -8.99
N GLU A 13 -7.22 -17.87 -9.73
CA GLU A 13 -8.36 -18.67 -9.23
C GLU A 13 -7.99 -19.46 -7.96
N GLN A 14 -6.81 -20.08 -7.92
CA GLN A 14 -6.32 -20.80 -6.74
C GLN A 14 -6.10 -19.87 -5.53
N ALA A 15 -5.62 -18.66 -5.78
CA ALA A 15 -5.44 -17.64 -4.75
C ALA A 15 -6.80 -17.17 -4.17
N GLU A 16 -7.80 -16.94 -5.04
CA GLU A 16 -9.15 -16.59 -4.63
C GLU A 16 -9.81 -17.71 -3.82
N GLU A 17 -9.74 -18.96 -4.29
CA GLU A 17 -10.27 -20.11 -3.57
C GLU A 17 -9.65 -20.26 -2.18
N THR A 18 -8.33 -20.05 -2.07
CA THR A 18 -7.62 -20.08 -0.79
C THR A 18 -8.16 -19.01 0.17
N SER A 19 -8.32 -17.79 -0.33
CA SER A 19 -8.86 -16.66 0.42
C SER A 19 -10.30 -16.91 0.89
N ASP A 20 -11.16 -17.35 -0.04
CA ASP A 20 -12.59 -17.52 0.20
C ASP A 20 -12.89 -18.65 1.17
N ASN A 21 -12.10 -19.74 1.13
CA ASN A 21 -12.19 -20.83 2.09
C ASN A 21 -11.68 -20.44 3.48
N TRP A 22 -10.69 -19.55 3.57
CA TRP A 22 -10.13 -19.11 4.85
C TRP A 22 -11.02 -18.12 5.59
N LEU A 23 -11.71 -17.23 4.87
CA LEU A 23 -12.53 -16.17 5.47
C LEU A 23 -13.61 -16.66 6.48
N PRO A 24 -14.40 -17.71 6.21
CA PRO A 24 -15.36 -18.20 7.21
C PRO A 24 -14.66 -18.79 8.45
N GLN A 25 -13.49 -19.42 8.28
CA GLN A 25 -12.75 -20.07 9.37
C GLN A 25 -12.21 -19.05 10.38
N VAL A 26 -11.65 -17.94 9.91
CA VAL A 26 -11.10 -16.90 10.81
C VAL A 26 -12.19 -16.20 11.64
N LEU A 27 -13.45 -16.33 11.22
CA LEU A 27 -14.61 -15.77 11.91
C LEU A 27 -15.28 -16.75 12.87
N GLU A 28 -14.79 -17.99 12.97
CA GLU A 28 -15.26 -18.94 13.96
C GLU A 28 -14.92 -18.47 15.37
N LEU A 29 -15.85 -18.67 16.31
CA LEU A 29 -15.67 -18.23 17.71
C LEU A 29 -14.44 -18.84 18.37
N ASP A 30 -14.07 -20.06 18.00
CA ASP A 30 -12.90 -20.75 18.54
C ASP A 30 -11.57 -20.16 18.05
N ILE A 31 -11.59 -19.37 16.97
CA ILE A 31 -10.45 -18.58 16.48
C ILE A 31 -10.51 -17.14 17.00
N LEU A 32 -11.70 -16.52 16.98
CA LEU A 32 -11.88 -15.14 17.43
C LEU A 32 -11.58 -14.94 18.92
N ARG A 33 -11.91 -15.92 19.78
CA ARG A 33 -11.64 -15.85 21.23
C ARG A 33 -10.14 -15.76 21.55
N PRO A 34 -9.28 -16.69 21.09
CA PRO A 34 -7.84 -16.56 21.26
C PRO A 34 -7.26 -15.25 20.74
N ILE A 35 -7.78 -14.72 19.63
CA ILE A 35 -7.34 -13.43 19.10
C ILE A 35 -7.72 -12.28 20.04
N ALA A 36 -8.94 -12.28 20.57
CA ALA A 36 -9.40 -11.30 21.55
C ALA A 36 -8.54 -11.36 22.83
N ASP A 37 -8.26 -12.56 23.34
CA ASP A 37 -7.43 -12.78 24.52
C ASP A 37 -6.00 -12.27 24.28
N PHE A 38 -5.42 -12.57 23.12
CA PHE A 38 -4.10 -12.06 22.72
C PHE A 38 -4.03 -10.53 22.73
N ILE A 39 -5.07 -9.84 22.23
CA ILE A 39 -5.13 -8.38 22.28
C ILE A 39 -5.19 -7.88 23.74
N LEU A 40 -6.01 -8.51 24.59
CA LEU A 40 -6.18 -8.13 25.99
C LEU A 40 -4.90 -8.35 26.82
N GLU A 41 -4.11 -9.37 26.48
CA GLU A 41 -2.80 -9.62 27.11
C GLU A 41 -1.81 -8.49 26.83
N HIS A 42 -1.80 -7.96 25.60
CA HIS A 42 -0.85 -6.93 25.15
C HIS A 42 -1.34 -5.49 25.39
N ASN A 43 -2.65 -5.26 25.46
CA ASN A 43 -3.24 -3.98 25.82
C ASN A 43 -4.35 -4.16 26.86
N ARG A 44 -3.97 -4.23 28.13
CA ARG A 44 -4.89 -4.47 29.24
C ARG A 44 -5.87 -3.30 29.38
N GLY A 45 -7.17 -3.61 29.45
CA GLY A 45 -8.20 -2.61 29.67
C GLY A 45 -9.61 -3.21 29.75
N ASN A 46 -10.57 -2.36 30.09
CA ASN A 46 -11.99 -2.75 30.07
C ASN A 46 -12.52 -2.62 28.64
N ALA A 47 -12.35 -3.67 27.86
CA ALA A 47 -12.89 -3.77 26.51
C ALA A 47 -14.43 -3.74 26.53
N THR A 48 -15.01 -3.03 25.58
CA THR A 48 -16.46 -2.87 25.43
C THR A 48 -17.02 -3.61 24.23
N GLU A 49 -16.19 -3.88 23.22
CA GLU A 49 -16.62 -4.46 21.95
C GLU A 49 -15.42 -5.12 21.25
N PHE A 50 -15.66 -6.29 20.67
CA PHE A 50 -14.74 -6.94 19.73
C PHE A 50 -15.48 -7.28 18.44
N ALA A 51 -15.00 -6.77 17.31
CA ALA A 51 -15.69 -6.90 16.02
C ALA A 51 -14.73 -6.84 14.83
N ILE A 52 -15.21 -7.28 13.67
CA ILE A 52 -14.52 -7.04 12.39
C ILE A 52 -14.57 -5.55 12.09
N LEU A 53 -13.42 -4.94 11.87
CA LEU A 53 -13.31 -3.55 11.45
C LEU A 53 -13.44 -3.41 9.94
N LYS A 54 -12.68 -4.21 9.19
CA LYS A 54 -12.59 -4.13 7.73
C LYS A 54 -12.05 -5.44 7.15
N LYS A 55 -12.63 -5.90 6.04
CA LYS A 55 -12.01 -6.87 5.13
C LYS A 55 -11.63 -6.13 3.85
N SER A 56 -10.35 -6.11 3.52
CA SER A 56 -9.81 -5.52 2.28
C SER A 56 -9.37 -6.62 1.31
N SER A 57 -8.73 -6.22 0.20
CA SER A 57 -8.19 -7.17 -0.78
C SER A 57 -7.05 -8.03 -0.23
N TYR A 58 -6.28 -7.51 0.74
CA TYR A 58 -5.06 -8.15 1.24
C TYR A 58 -5.08 -8.46 2.74
N ASN A 59 -6.00 -7.86 3.50
CA ASN A 59 -5.99 -7.93 4.96
C ASN A 59 -7.41 -8.08 5.53
N ILE A 60 -7.52 -8.78 6.66
CA ILE A 60 -8.64 -8.64 7.58
C ILE A 60 -8.17 -7.90 8.84
N SER A 61 -8.98 -6.95 9.30
CA SER A 61 -8.72 -6.17 10.50
C SER A 61 -9.82 -6.42 11.52
N LEU A 62 -9.44 -6.81 12.73
CA LEU A 62 -10.33 -6.98 13.88
C LEU A 62 -10.03 -5.88 14.89
N ARG A 63 -11.06 -5.30 15.50
CA ARG A 63 -10.94 -4.19 16.44
C ARG A 63 -11.46 -4.58 17.81
N MET A 64 -10.62 -4.39 18.82
CA MET A 64 -11.00 -4.32 20.22
C MET A 64 -11.20 -2.86 20.61
N LYS A 65 -12.41 -2.48 21.04
CA LYS A 65 -12.73 -1.12 21.48
C LYS A 65 -12.72 -1.05 22.99
N TYR A 66 -12.18 0.04 23.52
CA TYR A 66 -12.23 0.42 24.93
C TYR A 66 -12.98 1.75 25.08
N ARG A 67 -13.05 2.28 26.30
CA ARG A 67 -13.80 3.51 26.58
C ARG A 67 -13.23 4.75 25.88
N LYS A 68 -11.92 4.83 25.62
CA LYS A 68 -11.25 6.03 25.08
C LYS A 68 -10.40 5.76 23.84
N ASP A 69 -10.10 4.51 23.54
CA ASP A 69 -9.21 4.09 22.47
C ASP A 69 -9.65 2.73 21.90
N ALA A 70 -8.93 2.26 20.90
CA ALA A 70 -9.14 0.97 20.28
C ALA A 70 -7.81 0.35 19.86
N THR A 71 -7.73 -0.97 19.93
CA THR A 71 -6.64 -1.76 19.37
C THR A 71 -7.14 -2.48 18.14
N VAL A 72 -6.37 -2.43 17.06
CA VAL A 72 -6.65 -3.16 15.83
C VAL A 72 -5.57 -4.22 15.66
N ILE A 73 -5.98 -5.46 15.45
CA ILE A 73 -5.09 -6.52 14.96
C ILE A 73 -5.41 -6.77 13.49
N ARG A 74 -4.37 -6.95 12.68
CA ARG A 74 -4.46 -7.14 11.23
C ARG A 74 -3.80 -8.46 10.85
N PHE A 75 -4.44 -9.20 9.95
CA PHE A 75 -3.89 -10.43 9.38
C PHE A 75 -3.85 -10.32 7.87
N SER A 76 -2.72 -10.67 7.27
CA SER A 76 -2.60 -10.87 5.83
C SER A 76 -3.51 -12.02 5.41
N GLN A 77 -4.33 -11.80 4.38
CA GLN A 77 -5.23 -12.81 3.85
C GLN A 77 -4.43 -13.85 3.06
N PRO A 78 -4.57 -15.15 3.37
CA PRO A 78 -3.93 -16.22 2.61
C PRO A 78 -4.34 -16.18 1.13
N GLY A 79 -3.40 -16.50 0.24
CA GLY A 79 -3.61 -16.47 -1.21
C GLY A 79 -3.53 -15.07 -1.84
N ALA A 80 -3.86 -14.00 -1.11
CA ALA A 80 -3.92 -12.65 -1.67
C ALA A 80 -2.54 -12.05 -2.02
N VAL A 81 -1.47 -12.55 -1.39
CA VAL A 81 -0.09 -12.10 -1.63
C VAL A 81 0.88 -13.28 -1.56
N PHE A 82 1.94 -13.23 -2.36
CA PHE A 82 2.93 -14.31 -2.44
C PHE A 82 3.91 -14.32 -1.25
N PHE A 83 4.17 -13.15 -0.65
CA PHE A 83 5.10 -12.96 0.48
C PHE A 83 4.40 -12.25 1.66
N PRO A 84 3.44 -12.89 2.34
CA PRO A 84 2.64 -12.26 3.39
C PRO A 84 3.44 -11.84 4.62
N GLU A 85 4.52 -12.56 4.96
CA GLU A 85 5.39 -12.27 6.09
C GLU A 85 6.22 -11.02 5.83
N GLU A 86 6.87 -10.94 4.66
CA GLU A 86 7.64 -9.76 4.24
C GLU A 86 6.76 -8.52 4.15
N LYS A 87 5.53 -8.66 3.67
CA LYS A 87 4.54 -7.57 3.64
C LYS A 87 4.25 -7.01 5.05
N VAL A 88 4.06 -7.87 6.04
CA VAL A 88 3.83 -7.46 7.45
C VAL A 88 5.09 -6.82 8.03
N GLU A 89 6.25 -7.45 7.83
CA GLU A 89 7.53 -6.93 8.30
C GLU A 89 7.84 -5.55 7.68
N ASN A 90 7.54 -5.38 6.40
CA ASN A 90 7.72 -4.15 5.67
C ASN A 90 6.81 -3.03 6.20
N GLU A 91 5.52 -3.30 6.41
CA GLU A 91 4.59 -2.30 6.98
C GLU A 91 5.10 -1.80 8.34
N VAL A 92 5.49 -2.71 9.22
CA VAL A 92 5.99 -2.38 10.56
C VAL A 92 7.32 -1.62 10.49
N ALA A 93 8.24 -2.02 9.61
CA ALA A 93 9.52 -1.35 9.44
C ALA A 93 9.34 0.09 8.94
N VAL A 94 8.43 0.30 7.97
CA VAL A 94 8.13 1.62 7.42
C VAL A 94 7.43 2.49 8.46
N MET A 95 6.46 1.95 9.20
CA MET A 95 5.81 2.69 10.29
C MET A 95 6.82 3.18 11.32
N ARG A 96 7.74 2.32 11.77
CA ARG A 96 8.81 2.70 12.71
C ARG A 96 9.73 3.76 12.10
N PHE A 97 10.17 3.55 10.86
CA PHE A 97 10.99 4.53 10.15
C PHE A 97 10.33 5.91 10.07
N LEU A 98 9.03 5.98 9.74
CA LEU A 98 8.31 7.24 9.64
C LEU A 98 8.21 7.95 10.99
N VAL A 99 7.95 7.22 12.07
CA VAL A 99 7.96 7.77 13.44
C VAL A 99 9.34 8.33 13.80
N ASP A 100 10.40 7.62 13.46
CA ASP A 100 11.76 7.99 13.85
C ASP A 100 12.34 9.13 13.01
N GLN A 101 11.97 9.21 11.73
CA GLN A 101 12.62 10.10 10.75
C GLN A 101 11.76 11.26 10.28
N THR A 102 10.47 11.30 10.61
CA THR A 102 9.53 12.29 10.07
C THR A 102 8.52 12.76 11.12
N SER A 103 7.76 13.80 10.79
CA SER A 103 6.60 14.22 11.58
C SER A 103 5.29 13.57 11.11
N ILE A 104 5.34 12.60 10.18
CA ILE A 104 4.15 11.91 9.67
C ILE A 104 3.64 11.02 10.79
N SER A 105 2.40 11.27 11.22
CA SER A 105 1.77 10.44 12.24
C SER A 105 1.36 9.10 11.64
N VAL A 106 1.57 8.02 12.38
CA VAL A 106 1.09 6.67 12.07
C VAL A 106 0.57 6.03 13.36
N PRO A 107 -0.30 5.00 13.29
CA PRO A 107 -0.71 4.26 14.48
C PRO A 107 0.48 3.65 15.23
N PHE A 108 0.38 3.57 16.55
CA PHE A 108 1.41 2.94 17.37
C PHE A 108 1.37 1.41 17.21
N VAL A 109 2.52 0.79 16.92
CA VAL A 109 2.66 -0.66 16.81
C VAL A 109 2.92 -1.25 18.19
N LEU A 110 1.89 -1.85 18.80
CA LEU A 110 1.99 -2.54 20.09
C LEU A 110 2.82 -3.84 19.99
N GLN A 111 2.52 -4.63 18.96
CA GLN A 111 3.15 -5.92 18.72
C GLN A 111 3.02 -6.29 17.23
N SER A 112 3.96 -7.09 16.73
CA SER A 112 3.93 -7.64 15.37
C SER A 112 4.51 -9.05 15.34
N GLY A 113 4.02 -9.90 14.46
CA GLY A 113 4.55 -11.25 14.25
C GLY A 113 4.10 -11.85 12.92
N THR A 114 4.81 -12.88 12.50
CA THR A 114 4.57 -13.61 11.25
C THR A 114 4.40 -15.11 11.55
N THR A 115 3.76 -15.82 10.63
CA THR A 115 3.64 -17.28 10.72
C THR A 115 4.99 -17.94 10.43
N LEU A 116 5.24 -19.09 11.05
CA LEU A 116 6.42 -19.90 10.72
C LEU A 116 6.28 -20.45 9.29
N GLU A 117 7.32 -20.24 8.49
CA GLU A 117 7.37 -20.73 7.11
C GLU A 117 7.64 -22.24 7.06
N SER A 118 6.91 -22.96 6.21
CA SER A 118 7.21 -24.36 5.93
C SER A 118 8.39 -24.50 4.95
N ALA A 119 8.98 -25.70 4.87
CA ALA A 119 10.04 -25.98 3.91
C ALA A 119 9.58 -25.79 2.45
N ASP A 120 8.31 -26.07 2.17
CA ASP A 120 7.73 -25.91 0.84
C ASP A 120 7.48 -24.43 0.51
N ASP A 121 7.05 -23.61 1.48
CA ASP A 121 6.95 -22.16 1.32
C ASP A 121 8.30 -21.55 0.98
N CYS A 122 9.33 -21.90 1.77
CA CYS A 122 10.71 -21.48 1.55
C CYS A 122 11.19 -21.85 0.14
N ARG A 123 10.90 -23.07 -0.33
CA ARG A 123 11.30 -23.54 -1.66
C ARG A 123 10.60 -22.75 -2.78
N ARG A 124 9.29 -22.53 -2.67
CA ARG A 124 8.51 -21.75 -3.65
C ARG A 124 9.02 -20.30 -3.73
N LYS A 125 9.21 -19.65 -2.58
CA LYS A 125 9.75 -18.30 -2.46
C LYS A 125 11.17 -18.19 -3.03
N PHE A 126 12.02 -19.19 -2.80
CA PHE A 126 13.36 -19.25 -3.39
C PHE A 126 13.31 -19.30 -4.92
N VAL A 127 12.46 -20.16 -5.50
CA VAL A 127 12.31 -20.27 -6.96
C VAL A 127 11.82 -18.96 -7.56
N ALA A 128 10.78 -18.34 -6.97
CA ALA A 128 10.28 -17.05 -7.42
C ALA A 128 11.37 -15.97 -7.44
N ARG A 129 12.19 -15.89 -6.39
CA ARG A 129 13.32 -14.96 -6.32
C ARG A 129 14.40 -15.24 -7.35
N GLN A 130 14.69 -16.50 -7.65
CA GLN A 130 15.67 -16.85 -8.71
C GLN A 130 15.17 -16.41 -10.09
N LEU A 131 13.87 -16.57 -10.36
CA LEU A 131 13.26 -16.11 -11.61
C LEU A 131 13.28 -14.58 -11.70
N PHE A 132 12.88 -13.87 -10.65
CA PHE A 132 12.92 -12.41 -10.62
C PHE A 132 14.35 -11.88 -10.77
N ARG A 133 15.31 -12.47 -10.04
CA ARG A 133 16.74 -12.14 -10.17
C ARG A 133 17.26 -12.34 -11.58
N LYS A 134 16.83 -13.39 -12.27
CA LYS A 134 17.21 -13.63 -13.68
C LYS A 134 16.72 -12.48 -14.56
N LEU A 135 15.45 -12.07 -14.43
CA LEU A 135 14.89 -10.94 -15.18
C LEU A 135 15.65 -9.63 -14.91
N ALA A 136 15.96 -9.36 -13.65
CA ALA A 136 16.74 -8.19 -13.24
C ALA A 136 18.15 -8.20 -13.86
N ARG A 137 18.87 -9.33 -13.76
CA ARG A 137 20.22 -9.48 -14.32
C ARG A 137 20.24 -9.33 -15.84
N ASP A 138 19.18 -9.81 -16.49
CA ASP A 138 19.03 -9.72 -17.94
C ASP A 138 18.57 -8.31 -18.38
N LYS A 139 18.50 -7.33 -17.45
CA LYS A 139 18.08 -5.93 -17.66
C LYS A 139 16.71 -5.80 -18.33
N ARG A 140 15.78 -6.71 -17.99
CA ARG A 140 14.42 -6.75 -18.54
C ARG A 140 13.38 -6.02 -17.67
N LEU A 141 13.81 -5.40 -16.58
CA LEU A 141 12.92 -4.79 -15.58
C LEU A 141 13.03 -3.26 -15.52
N THR A 142 14.15 -2.66 -15.90
CA THR A 142 14.41 -1.23 -15.68
C THR A 142 15.28 -0.62 -16.78
N ASN A 143 15.17 0.69 -16.97
CA ASN A 143 16.07 1.47 -17.82
C ASN A 143 17.46 1.58 -17.13
N PRO A 144 18.57 1.17 -17.79
CA PRO A 144 19.91 1.22 -17.20
C PRO A 144 20.37 2.61 -16.76
N SER A 145 19.82 3.68 -17.35
CA SER A 145 20.16 5.06 -16.96
C SER A 145 19.65 5.45 -15.58
N LEU A 146 18.67 4.70 -15.03
CA LEU A 146 18.01 4.99 -13.75
C LEU A 146 18.41 3.98 -12.65
N GLU A 147 19.31 3.03 -12.95
CA GLU A 147 19.70 1.94 -12.01
C GLU A 147 20.43 2.44 -10.77
N ASN A 148 21.05 3.61 -10.81
CA ASN A 148 21.93 4.11 -9.74
C ASN A 148 21.27 5.17 -8.83
N GLY A 149 19.96 5.38 -8.97
CA GLY A 149 19.20 6.33 -8.16
C GLY A 149 19.31 7.78 -8.66
N PRO A 150 18.82 8.75 -7.86
CA PRO A 150 18.48 8.63 -6.45
C PRO A 150 17.21 7.80 -6.18
N PHE A 151 17.19 7.07 -5.07
CA PHE A 151 16.01 6.35 -4.59
C PHE A 151 15.27 7.15 -3.50
N LYS A 152 13.94 7.07 -3.51
CA LYS A 152 13.02 7.71 -2.56
C LYS A 152 12.05 6.68 -2.01
N ILE A 153 11.50 6.96 -0.84
CA ILE A 153 10.40 6.17 -0.30
C ILE A 153 9.18 6.41 -1.18
N TRP A 154 8.61 5.32 -1.69
CA TRP A 154 7.43 5.30 -2.54
C TRP A 154 6.44 4.28 -1.99
N CYS A 155 5.15 4.57 -2.09
CA CYS A 155 4.07 3.71 -1.62
C CYS A 155 3.00 3.63 -2.69
N ASP A 156 2.85 2.46 -3.32
CA ASP A 156 1.92 2.27 -4.45
C ASP A 156 0.44 2.41 -4.05
N ASP A 157 0.11 2.17 -2.76
CA ASP A 157 -1.26 2.29 -2.25
C ASP A 157 -1.48 3.57 -1.42
N LEU A 158 -0.63 4.60 -1.54
CA LEU A 158 -0.89 5.86 -0.86
C LEU A 158 -2.08 6.58 -1.52
N ARG A 159 -3.22 6.56 -0.83
CA ARG A 159 -4.49 7.13 -1.30
C ARG A 159 -5.29 7.77 -0.17
N PRO A 160 -6.29 8.64 -0.47
CA PRO A 160 -7.08 9.30 0.58
C PRO A 160 -7.73 8.35 1.59
N ALA A 161 -8.12 7.13 1.15
CA ALA A 161 -8.70 6.12 2.03
C ALA A 161 -7.74 5.59 3.12
N ASN A 162 -6.44 5.86 2.98
CA ASN A 162 -5.38 5.45 3.89
C ASN A 162 -4.88 6.61 4.77
N VAL A 163 -5.53 7.78 4.71
CA VAL A 163 -5.26 8.94 5.56
C VAL A 163 -6.37 9.09 6.59
N LEU A 164 -5.99 8.99 7.87
CA LEU A 164 -6.92 9.12 8.99
C LEU A 164 -7.10 10.59 9.36
N LEU A 165 -8.36 11.00 9.52
CA LEU A 165 -8.76 12.34 9.95
C LEU A 165 -9.46 12.29 11.31
N ASN A 166 -9.23 13.31 12.14
CA ASN A 166 -10.05 13.52 13.34
C ASN A 166 -11.33 14.31 13.02
N GLU A 167 -12.16 14.54 14.05
CA GLU A 167 -13.42 15.32 13.93
C GLU A 167 -13.20 16.76 13.43
N SER A 168 -12.00 17.30 13.62
CA SER A 168 -11.59 18.62 13.15
C SER A 168 -10.98 18.61 11.73
N MET A 169 -11.08 17.50 11.00
CA MET A 169 -10.51 17.30 9.65
C MET A 169 -8.98 17.42 9.60
N GLN A 170 -8.29 17.20 10.72
CA GLN A 170 -6.84 17.18 10.78
C GLN A 170 -6.33 15.77 10.54
N ILE A 171 -5.23 15.66 9.79
CA ILE A 171 -4.53 14.39 9.59
C ILE A 171 -3.95 13.91 10.92
N VAL A 172 -4.36 12.72 11.35
CA VAL A 172 -3.89 12.09 12.59
C VAL A 172 -3.12 10.79 12.35
N GLY A 173 -3.08 10.29 11.12
CA GLY A 173 -2.38 9.06 10.81
C GLY A 173 -2.37 8.72 9.33
N VAL A 174 -1.34 8.00 8.90
CA VAL A 174 -1.31 7.25 7.63
C VAL A 174 -1.25 5.77 7.95
N VAL A 175 -1.99 4.95 7.19
CA VAL A 175 -2.06 3.48 7.34
C VAL A 175 -1.82 2.78 5.99
N ASP A 176 -1.82 1.45 6.00
CA ASP A 176 -1.69 0.62 4.79
C ASP A 176 -0.35 0.85 4.05
N LEU A 177 0.75 0.76 4.79
CA LEU A 177 2.11 1.07 4.31
C LEU A 177 2.88 -0.15 3.81
N GLU A 178 2.19 -1.28 3.65
CA GLU A 178 2.77 -2.59 3.35
C GLU A 178 3.42 -2.72 1.96
N PHE A 179 3.01 -1.88 1.01
CA PHE A 179 3.58 -1.77 -0.34
C PHE A 179 4.53 -0.58 -0.48
N THR A 180 5.18 -0.19 0.60
CA THR A 180 6.18 0.89 0.59
C THR A 180 7.58 0.34 0.32
N TYR A 181 8.35 0.96 -0.55
CA TYR A 181 9.72 0.55 -0.86
C TYR A 181 10.56 1.74 -1.32
N ALA A 182 11.87 1.52 -1.47
CA ALA A 182 12.76 2.49 -2.10
C ALA A 182 12.61 2.38 -3.63
N ALA A 183 11.96 3.35 -4.25
CA ALA A 183 11.79 3.43 -5.69
C ALA A 183 12.67 4.52 -6.31
N PRO A 184 13.04 4.41 -7.59
CA PRO A 184 13.63 5.51 -8.35
C PRO A 184 12.72 6.76 -8.27
N ALA A 185 13.31 7.95 -8.24
CA ALA A 185 12.55 9.20 -8.13
C ALA A 185 11.54 9.39 -9.28
N GLU A 186 11.78 8.75 -10.42
CA GLU A 186 10.98 8.80 -11.64
C GLU A 186 9.57 8.26 -11.44
N PHE A 187 9.34 7.38 -10.46
CA PHE A 187 7.98 6.93 -10.10
C PHE A 187 7.09 8.09 -9.69
N SER A 188 7.67 9.15 -9.11
CA SER A 188 6.94 10.36 -8.73
C SER A 188 6.63 11.29 -9.91
N TYR A 189 7.11 10.98 -11.11
CA TYR A 189 6.78 11.74 -12.32
C TYR A 189 5.45 11.27 -12.91
N ALA A 190 4.99 10.05 -12.63
CA ALA A 190 3.65 9.66 -13.01
C ALA A 190 2.62 10.52 -12.23
N PRO A 191 1.67 11.19 -12.91
CA PRO A 191 0.60 11.90 -12.25
C PRO A 191 -0.18 10.99 -11.30
N PRO A 192 -0.49 11.45 -10.07
CA PRO A 192 -1.09 10.59 -9.08
C PRO A 192 -2.54 10.28 -9.48
N TRP A 193 -2.84 9.00 -9.77
CA TRP A 193 -4.17 8.54 -10.22
C TRP A 193 -5.30 8.92 -9.25
N LEU A 194 -4.97 9.12 -7.98
CA LEU A 194 -5.89 9.53 -6.90
C LEU A 194 -6.53 10.91 -7.11
N LEU A 195 -6.13 11.72 -8.09
CA LEU A 195 -6.74 13.02 -8.38
C LEU A 195 -8.25 12.94 -8.64
N LEU A 196 -8.72 11.82 -9.19
CA LEU A 196 -10.14 11.59 -9.40
C LEU A 196 -10.76 10.60 -8.41
N ILE A 197 -9.94 9.91 -7.61
CA ILE A 197 -10.32 8.86 -6.63
C ILE A 197 -10.96 7.60 -7.28
N GLU A 198 -11.71 7.77 -8.36
CA GLU A 198 -12.31 6.75 -9.22
C GLU A 198 -11.31 6.28 -10.28
N LYS A 199 -11.17 4.97 -10.42
CA LYS A 199 -10.32 4.37 -11.44
C LYS A 199 -10.97 4.47 -12.83
N PRO A 200 -10.18 4.55 -13.92
CA PRO A 200 -10.72 4.66 -15.27
C PRO A 200 -11.64 3.48 -15.66
N GLU A 201 -11.40 2.27 -15.14
CA GLU A 201 -12.21 1.09 -15.45
C GLU A 201 -13.64 1.17 -14.90
N TYR A 202 -13.86 2.01 -13.87
CA TYR A 202 -15.17 2.22 -13.25
C TYR A 202 -15.85 3.52 -13.69
N TRP A 203 -15.22 4.29 -14.59
CA TRP A 203 -15.77 5.57 -15.04
C TRP A 203 -16.94 5.37 -16.01
N GLU A 204 -18.16 5.67 -15.57
CA GLU A 204 -19.40 5.43 -16.35
C GLU A 204 -19.37 6.04 -17.76
N LYS A 205 -18.69 7.19 -17.93
CA LYS A 205 -18.61 7.92 -19.20
C LYS A 205 -17.45 7.46 -20.10
N GLY A 206 -16.70 6.44 -19.69
CA GLY A 206 -15.59 5.88 -20.44
C GLY A 206 -14.27 6.63 -20.26
N ILE A 207 -13.19 6.01 -20.76
CA ILE A 207 -11.81 6.47 -20.59
C ILE A 207 -11.56 7.87 -21.17
N GLU A 208 -12.21 8.22 -22.28
CA GLU A 208 -12.02 9.53 -22.93
C GLU A 208 -12.50 10.68 -22.04
N ASP A 209 -13.65 10.50 -21.40
CA ASP A 209 -14.17 11.49 -20.44
C ASP A 209 -13.32 11.50 -19.16
N TRP A 210 -12.90 10.33 -18.66
CA TRP A 210 -12.00 10.23 -17.52
C TRP A 210 -10.71 11.03 -17.78
N THR A 211 -10.05 10.79 -18.91
CA THR A 211 -8.81 11.48 -19.30
C THR A 211 -9.01 12.99 -19.40
N ARG A 212 -10.13 13.44 -19.97
CA ARG A 212 -10.47 14.87 -20.07
C ARG A 212 -10.64 15.52 -18.68
N VAL A 213 -11.32 14.85 -17.76
CA VAL A 213 -11.52 15.35 -16.39
C VAL A 213 -10.21 15.29 -15.60
N PHE A 214 -9.44 14.22 -15.77
CA PHE A 214 -8.14 14.02 -15.13
C PHE A 214 -7.17 15.13 -15.55
N ASP A 215 -7.05 15.41 -16.85
CA ASP A 215 -6.21 16.48 -17.39
C ASP A 215 -6.56 17.85 -16.78
N TYR A 216 -7.86 18.15 -16.65
CA TYR A 216 -8.31 19.39 -16.01
C TYR A 216 -7.90 19.47 -14.52
N CYS A 217 -8.10 18.39 -13.77
CA CYS A 217 -7.67 18.32 -12.38
C CYS A 217 -6.14 18.39 -12.24
N LEU A 218 -5.41 17.70 -13.11
CA LEU A 218 -3.95 17.67 -13.14
C LEU A 218 -3.38 19.07 -13.36
N LYS A 219 -3.92 19.85 -14.30
CA LYS A 219 -3.52 21.25 -14.51
C LYS A 219 -3.67 22.10 -13.25
N THR A 220 -4.76 21.89 -12.51
CA THR A 220 -4.98 22.58 -11.23
C THR A 220 -3.99 22.13 -10.17
N PHE A 221 -3.76 20.82 -10.06
CA PHE A 221 -2.79 20.23 -9.13
C PHE A 221 -1.37 20.72 -9.39
N LEU A 222 -0.90 20.64 -10.64
CA LEU A 222 0.44 21.08 -11.05
C LEU A 222 0.67 22.56 -10.76
N ARG A 223 -0.34 23.42 -10.97
CA ARG A 223 -0.25 24.85 -10.60
C ARG A 223 0.01 25.02 -9.10
N VAL A 224 -0.80 24.40 -8.26
CA VAL A 224 -0.67 24.50 -6.79
C VAL A 224 0.64 23.87 -6.32
N MET A 225 1.02 22.73 -6.90
CA MET A 225 2.28 22.06 -6.62
C MET A 225 3.46 22.97 -6.94
N LYS A 226 3.43 23.66 -8.08
CA LYS A 226 4.46 24.60 -8.50
C LYS A 226 4.63 25.77 -7.52
N ASP A 227 3.50 26.34 -7.05
CA ASP A 227 3.48 27.41 -6.04
C ASP A 227 4.07 26.94 -4.69
N CYS A 228 3.75 25.71 -4.27
CA CYS A 228 4.29 25.08 -3.07
C CYS A 228 5.80 24.84 -3.19
N GLU A 229 6.26 24.30 -4.34
CA GLU A 229 7.67 24.09 -4.64
C GLU A 229 8.44 25.43 -4.66
N ASP A 230 7.91 26.48 -5.31
CA ASP A 230 8.51 27.83 -5.33
C ASP A 230 8.68 28.40 -3.93
N THR A 231 7.69 28.17 -3.07
CA THR A 231 7.74 28.61 -1.67
C THR A 231 8.79 27.82 -0.88
N ALA A 232 8.85 26.50 -1.07
CA ALA A 232 9.85 25.65 -0.43
C ALA A 232 11.28 25.98 -0.87
N ILE A 233 11.48 26.29 -2.16
CA ILE A 233 12.77 26.70 -2.74
C ILE A 233 13.22 28.04 -2.16
N ARG A 234 12.35 29.05 -2.13
CA ARG A 234 12.64 30.35 -1.49
C ARG A 234 13.02 30.21 -0.01
N GLN A 235 12.48 29.19 0.67
CA GLN A 235 12.75 28.89 2.07
C GLN A 235 13.95 27.95 2.28
N GLY A 236 14.64 27.55 1.19
CA GLY A 236 15.80 26.65 1.25
C GLY A 236 15.47 25.22 1.67
N ARG A 237 14.19 24.81 1.64
CA ARG A 237 13.76 23.44 2.00
C ARG A 237 13.77 22.48 0.81
N LEU A 238 13.81 23.00 -0.41
CA LEU A 238 13.81 22.26 -1.65
C LEU A 238 14.82 22.90 -2.61
N ARG A 239 15.53 22.09 -3.41
CA ARG A 239 16.37 22.58 -4.51
C ARG A 239 15.62 22.51 -5.83
N GLU A 240 16.05 23.30 -6.82
CA GLU A 240 15.42 23.31 -8.15
C GLU A 240 15.46 21.95 -8.85
N ASP A 241 16.55 21.17 -8.68
CA ASP A 241 16.70 19.81 -9.23
C ASP A 241 15.76 18.78 -8.60
N GLN A 242 15.02 19.17 -7.55
CA GLN A 242 14.07 18.30 -6.85
C GLN A 242 12.61 18.63 -7.18
N ARG A 243 12.36 19.55 -8.12
CA ARG A 243 11.00 19.82 -8.63
C ARG A 243 10.44 18.59 -9.32
N LEU A 244 9.19 18.28 -9.02
CA LEU A 244 8.46 17.16 -9.62
C LEU A 244 7.40 17.64 -10.61
N SER A 245 6.89 18.87 -10.45
CA SER A 245 5.82 19.39 -11.32
C SER A 245 6.16 19.41 -12.81
N GLY A 246 7.41 19.72 -13.17
CA GLY A 246 7.88 19.71 -14.57
C GLY A 246 7.88 18.30 -15.18
N PRO A 247 8.69 17.37 -14.64
CA PRO A 247 8.71 15.98 -15.09
C PRO A 247 7.33 15.31 -15.09
N MET A 248 6.47 15.67 -14.12
CA MET A 248 5.11 15.14 -14.05
C MET A 248 4.20 15.63 -15.16
N GLN A 249 4.34 16.89 -15.55
CA GLN A 249 3.65 17.42 -16.73
C GLN A 249 4.14 16.72 -18.01
N GLU A 250 5.45 16.57 -18.16
CA GLU A 250 6.06 15.91 -19.34
C GLU A 250 5.61 14.45 -19.47
N SER A 251 5.59 13.69 -18.37
CA SER A 251 5.09 12.30 -18.35
C SER A 251 3.64 12.19 -18.82
N TRP A 252 2.77 13.12 -18.40
CA TRP A 252 1.38 13.14 -18.86
C TRP A 252 1.25 13.49 -20.34
N GLU A 253 2.02 14.45 -20.82
CA GLU A 253 1.98 14.91 -22.21
C GLU A 253 2.57 13.88 -23.20
N SER A 254 3.59 13.13 -22.78
CA SER A 254 4.21 12.09 -23.62
C SER A 254 3.49 10.74 -23.52
N GLY A 255 2.85 10.45 -22.40
CA GLY A 255 2.25 9.16 -22.10
C GLY A 255 3.24 8.10 -21.63
N ASP A 256 4.46 8.49 -21.25
CA ASP A 256 5.55 7.59 -20.83
C ASP A 256 5.43 7.13 -19.35
N PHE A 257 4.20 6.88 -18.88
CA PHE A 257 3.93 6.40 -17.52
C PHE A 257 4.62 5.06 -17.21
#